data_AF-A0A537Z8H0-F1
#
_entry.id   AF-A0A537Z8H0-F1
#
_cell.length_a   1.000
_cell.length_b   1.000
_cell.length_c   1.000
_cell.angle_alpha   90.00
_cell.angle_beta   90.00
_cell.angle_gamma   90.00
#
_symmetry.space_group_name_H-M   'P 1'
#
loop_
_entity.id
_entity.type
_entity.pdbx_description
1 polymer ?
#
loop_
_entity_poly.entity_id
_entity_poly.type
_entity_poly.pdbx_seq_one_letter_code
_entity_poly.pdbx_strand_id
1 'polypeptide(L)' 'MFRALLICGDGDCAETFEAYGSLDELEALACDCGCVLEVLEISELEDVDTMCGFELARVR' A
#
# COMPACT_ATOMS: atom_id res chain seq x y z
N MET A 1 11.75 6.08 -1.10
CA MET A 1 10.29 5.84 -1.26
C MET A 1 10.08 4.35 -1.14
N PHE A 2 8.95 3.90 -0.60
CA PHE A 2 8.65 2.49 -0.45
C PHE A 2 7.55 2.10 -1.41
N ARG A 3 7.69 0.91 -2.00
CA ARG A 3 6.58 0.17 -2.62
C ARG A 3 6.14 -0.88 -1.63
N ALA A 4 4.88 -0.89 -1.24
CA ALA A 4 4.32 -1.93 -0.40
C ALA A 4 3.18 -2.65 -1.09
N LEU A 5 3.18 -3.98 -0.97
CA LEU A 5 2.01 -4.80 -1.21
C LEU A 5 1.27 -4.92 0.11
N LEU A 6 0.00 -4.52 0.07
CA LEU A 6 -0.91 -4.44 1.19
C LEU A 6 -2.06 -5.42 0.98
N ILE A 7 -2.63 -5.93 2.06
CA ILE A 7 -3.85 -6.73 2.04
C ILE A 7 -4.83 -6.21 3.06
N CYS A 8 -6.12 -6.25 2.75
CA CYS A 8 -7.15 -6.01 3.74
C CYS A 8 -7.11 -7.09 4.82
N GLY A 9 -6.96 -6.70 6.09
CA GLY A 9 -6.97 -7.63 7.23
C GLY A 9 -8.32 -8.30 7.50
N ASP A 10 -9.37 -7.88 6.79
CA ASP A 10 -10.67 -8.54 6.80
C ASP A 10 -10.68 -9.76 5.86
N GLY A 11 -11.03 -10.93 6.41
CA GLY A 11 -11.02 -12.20 5.68
C GLY A 11 -12.15 -12.38 4.66
N ASP A 12 -13.21 -11.57 4.72
CA ASP A 12 -14.28 -11.54 3.70
C ASP A 12 -13.89 -10.65 2.51
N CYS A 13 -13.18 -9.54 2.76
CA CYS A 13 -12.66 -8.69 1.70
C CYS A 13 -11.43 -9.32 1.03
N ALA A 14 -10.38 -9.61 1.80
CA ALA A 14 -9.12 -10.22 1.36
C ALA A 14 -8.50 -9.58 0.09
N GLU A 15 -8.83 -8.32 -0.20
CA GLU A 15 -8.33 -7.62 -1.38
C GLU A 15 -6.91 -7.12 -1.16
N THR A 16 -6.10 -7.22 -2.22
CA THR A 16 -4.71 -6.76 -2.23
C THR A 16 -4.58 -5.42 -2.94
N PHE A 17 -3.70 -4.59 -2.40
CA PHE A 17 -3.42 -3.26 -2.88
C PHE A 17 -1.92 -3.09 -3.02
N GLU A 18 -1.52 -2.37 -4.04
CA GLU A 18 -0.15 -1.91 -4.22
C GLU A 18 -0.12 -0.42 -3.93
N ALA A 19 0.78 -0.01 -3.04
CA ALA A 19 0.90 1.38 -2.66
C ALA A 19 2.35 1.85 -2.73
N TYR A 20 2.49 3.14 -3.04
CA TYR A 20 3.77 3.83 -3.09
C TYR A 20 3.74 5.04 -2.17
N GLY A 21 4.78 5.21 -1.34
CA GLY A 21 4.84 6.35 -0.42
C GLY A 21 5.94 6.25 0.63
N SER A 22 5.85 7.09 1.65
CA SER A 22 6.58 6.94 2.90
C SER A 22 5.95 5.85 3.79
N LEU A 23 6.70 5.36 4.77
CA LEU A 23 6.21 4.32 5.67
C LEU A 23 4.98 4.80 6.47
N ASP A 24 5.01 6.03 6.97
CA ASP A 24 3.87 6.66 7.66
C ASP A 24 2.61 6.76 6.79
N GLU A 25 2.75 7.09 5.50
CA GLU A 25 1.61 7.15 4.57
C GLU A 25 1.04 5.75 4.30
N LEU A 26 1.92 4.75 4.17
CA LEU A 26 1.53 3.36 3.96
C LEU A 26 0.79 2.79 5.19
N GLU A 27 1.23 3.13 6.40
CA GLU A 27 0.58 2.72 7.65
C GLU A 27 -0.75 3.45 7.91
N ALA A 28 -0.94 4.63 7.33
CA ALA A 28 -2.20 5.38 7.41
C ALA A 28 -3.29 4.87 6.45
N LEU A 29 -2.97 3.92 5.57
CA LEU A 29 -3.90 3.40 4.57
C LEU A 29 -4.97 2.49 5.18
N ALA A 30 -6.19 2.67 4.68
CA ALA A 30 -7.34 1.82 4.99
C ALA A 30 -8.00 1.33 3.70
N CYS A 31 -8.55 0.11 3.75
CA CYS A 31 -9.37 -0.43 2.69
C CYS A 31 -10.72 0.31 2.62
N ASP A 32 -11.39 0.25 1.47
CA ASP A 32 -12.75 0.79 1.29
C ASP A 32 -13.78 0.20 2.28
N CYS A 33 -13.53 -1.00 2.80
CA CYS A 33 -14.37 -1.61 3.84
C CYS A 33 -14.18 -1.00 5.23
N GLY A 34 -13.23 -0.08 5.41
CA GLY A 34 -12.90 0.58 6.68
C GLY A 34 -11.89 -0.19 7.55
N CYS A 35 -11.37 -1.32 7.06
CA CYS A 35 -10.33 -2.08 7.74
C CYS A 35 -8.94 -1.53 7.43
N VAL A 36 -8.01 -1.71 8.37
CA VAL A 36 -6.60 -1.36 8.18
C VAL A 36 -5.98 -2.30 7.15
N LEU A 37 -5.13 -1.74 6.28
CA LEU A 37 -4.33 -2.52 5.35
C LEU A 37 -3.06 -3.05 6.02
N GLU A 38 -2.84 -4.35 5.94
CA GLU A 38 -1.65 -5.02 6.46
C GLU A 38 -0.58 -5.10 5.37
N VAL A 39 0.68 -4.82 5.72
CA VAL A 39 1.82 -4.94 4.79
C VAL A 39 2.21 -6.40 4.62
N LEU A 40 2.03 -6.92 3.40
CA LEU A 40 2.52 -8.25 3.00
C LEU A 40 3.98 -8.21 2.58
N GLU A 41 4.37 -7.19 1.80
CA GLU A 41 5.72 -7.02 1.29
C GLU A 41 6.04 -5.54 1.20
N ILE A 42 7.28 -5.15 1.53
CA ILE A 42 7.76 -3.78 1.36
C ILE A 42 9.13 -3.81 0.68
N SER A 43 9.32 -2.92 -0.29
CA SER A 43 10.55 -2.76 -1.05
C SER A 43 10.98 -1.30 -1.04
N GLU A 44 12.24 -1.07 -0.66
CA GLU A 44 12.89 0.24 -0.75
C GLU A 44 13.23 0.56 -2.20
N LEU A 45 12.81 1.73 -2.68
CA LEU A 45 13.14 2.24 -4.01
C LEU A 45 14.19 3.34 -3.87
N GLU A 46 15.39 3.07 -4.40
CA GLU A 46 16.56 3.96 -4.35
C GLU A 46 16.54 5.05 -5.44
N ASP A 47 15.79 4.87 -6.52
CA ASP A 47 15.73 5.80 -7.67
C ASP A 47 14.28 6.17 -8.05
N VAL A 48 13.75 7.25 -7.48
CA VAL A 48 12.44 7.82 -7.87
C VAL A 48 12.62 9.20 -8.48
N ASP A 49 13.25 9.26 -9.66
CA ASP A 49 13.60 10.53 -10.32
C ASP A 49 12.49 11.09 -11.23
N THR A 50 11.20 10.68 -11.15
CA THR A 50 10.21 11.27 -12.09
C THR A 50 8.81 11.58 -11.59
N MET A 51 8.19 10.92 -10.59
CA MET A 51 6.93 11.43 -10.00
C MET A 51 6.77 10.97 -8.55
N CYS A 52 7.19 11.80 -7.60
CA CYS A 52 6.89 11.59 -6.17
C CYS A 52 5.39 11.85 -5.93
N GLY A 53 4.60 10.79 -5.94
CA GLY A 53 3.19 10.81 -5.56
C GLY A 53 2.85 9.57 -4.73
N PHE A 54 1.93 9.75 -3.79
CA PHE A 54 1.27 8.64 -3.13
C PHE A 54 0.23 8.04 -4.07
N GLU A 55 0.34 6.76 -4.37
CA GLU A 55 -0.62 6.04 -5.23
C GLU A 55 -1.03 4.74 -4.55
N LEU A 56 -2.34 4.46 -4.56
CA LEU A 56 -2.93 3.20 -4.12
C LEU A 56 -3.64 2.57 -5.31
N ALA A 57 -3.11 1.46 -5.81
CA ALA A 57 -3.68 0.70 -6.91
C ALA A 57 -4.19 -0.65 -6.40
N ARG A 58 -5.42 -1.01 -6.76
CA ARG A 58 -5.98 -2.33 -6.42
C ARG A 58 -5.37 -3.38 -7.33
N VAL A 59 -4.73 -4.41 -6.76
CA VAL A 59 -4.13 -5.51 -7.52
C VAL A 59 -5.25 -6.51 -7.81
N ARG A 60 -5.57 -6.72 -9.08
CA ARG A 60 -6.71 -7.53 -9.52
C ARG A 60 -6.31 -8.97 -9.84
#